data_AF-A0A6G3MI79-F1
#
_entry.id   AF-A0A6G3MI79-F1
#
_cell.length_a   1.000
_cell.length_b   1.000
_cell.length_c   1.000
_cell.angle_alpha   90.00
_cell.angle_beta   90.00
_cell.angle_gamma   90.00
#
_symmetry.space_group_name_H-M   'P 1'
#
loop_
_entity.id
_entity.type
_entity.pdbx_description
1 polymer ?
#
loop_
_entity_poly.entity_id
_entity_poly.type
_entity_poly.pdbx_seq_one_letter_code
_entity_poly.pdbx_strand_id
1 'polypeptide(L)'
;MIGRLLIYIFNQLKKRYQPLLEIVRDQYPSTDFMYTEEPLILKYQTGIEMLNEVGIEVGDLEDLSTPNEKLLGKLVRDKYQTDFYILDKYPLKVRPFYTMPDPYDYVFCLQNHLEF
;
A
#
# COMPACT_ATOMS: atom_id res chain seq x y z
N MET A 1 -13.26 4.80 -3.07
CA MET A 1 -14.30 3.75 -3.19
C MET A 1 -13.74 2.35 -2.90
N ILE A 2 -12.65 1.93 -3.55
CA ILE A 2 -12.05 0.60 -3.34
C ILE A 2 -11.41 0.42 -1.95
N GLY A 3 -10.68 1.42 -1.44
CA GLY A 3 -10.10 1.33 -0.09
C GLY A 3 -11.13 1.09 1.01
N ARG A 4 -12.30 1.75 0.93
CA ARG A 4 -13.42 1.54 1.87
C ARG A 4 -14.05 0.14 1.76
N LEU A 5 -14.09 -0.43 0.55
CA LEU A 5 -14.57 -1.81 0.37
C LEU A 5 -13.66 -2.81 1.10
N LEU A 6 -12.34 -2.64 0.99
CA LEU A 6 -11.38 -3.52 1.66
C LEU A 6 -11.45 -3.38 3.19
N ILE A 7 -11.51 -2.15 3.70
CA ILE A 7 -11.73 -1.91 5.14
C ILE A 7 -13.04 -2.54 5.63
N TYR A 8 -14.10 -2.47 4.83
CA TYR A 8 -15.36 -3.16 5.14
C TYR A 8 -15.17 -4.68 5.20
N ILE A 9 -14.46 -5.28 4.24
CA ILE A 9 -14.15 -6.72 4.23
C ILE A 9 -13.35 -7.11 5.48
N PHE A 10 -12.28 -6.38 5.81
CA PHE A 10 -11.45 -6.65 6.99
C PHE A 10 -12.27 -6.58 8.29
N ASN A 11 -13.15 -5.59 8.39
CA ASN A 11 -14.07 -5.45 9.52
C ASN A 11 -15.06 -6.62 9.62
N GLN A 12 -15.63 -7.07 8.51
CA GLN A 12 -16.55 -8.20 8.51
C GLN A 12 -15.84 -9.53 8.80
N LEU A 13 -14.61 -9.70 8.32
CA LEU A 13 -13.79 -10.89 8.60
C LEU A 13 -13.52 -11.02 10.10
N LYS A 14 -13.04 -9.95 10.75
CA LYS A 14 -12.84 -9.94 12.21
C LYS A 14 -14.14 -10.18 12.97
N LYS A 15 -15.26 -9.58 12.55
CA LYS A 15 -16.55 -9.73 13.26
C LYS A 15 -17.19 -11.10 13.13
N ARG A 16 -17.15 -11.72 11.94
CA ARG A 16 -17.92 -12.94 11.63
C ARG A 16 -17.10 -14.21 11.69
N TYR A 17 -15.78 -14.13 11.49
CA TYR A 17 -14.92 -15.29 11.27
C TYR A 17 -13.73 -15.34 12.25
N GLN A 18 -13.78 -14.62 13.37
CA GLN A 18 -12.71 -14.62 14.39
C GLN A 18 -12.25 -16.04 14.81
N PRO A 19 -13.15 -17.02 15.09
CA PRO A 19 -12.72 -18.35 15.52
C PRO A 19 -11.94 -19.10 14.42
N LEU A 20 -12.29 -18.88 13.16
CA LEU A 20 -11.58 -19.48 12.02
C LEU A 20 -10.22 -18.83 11.80
N LEU A 21 -10.11 -17.52 12.04
CA LEU A 21 -8.83 -16.81 12.00
C LEU A 21 -7.86 -17.32 13.08
N GLU A 22 -8.37 -17.62 14.28
CA GLU A 22 -7.57 -18.20 15.37
C GLU A 22 -7.04 -19.59 15.01
N ILE A 23 -7.88 -20.46 14.45
CA ILE A 23 -7.45 -21.79 13.97
C ILE A 23 -6.33 -21.68 12.93
N VAL A 24 -6.44 -20.74 11.99
CA VAL A 24 -5.40 -20.53 10.98
C VAL A 24 -4.12 -19.99 11.62
N ARG A 25 -4.22 -19.13 12.65
CA ARG A 25 -3.07 -18.60 13.39
C ARG A 25 -2.33 -19.64 14.20
N ASP A 26 -3.01 -20.65 14.71
CA ASP A 26 -2.38 -21.78 15.40
C ASP A 26 -1.45 -22.56 14.47
N GLN A 27 -1.84 -22.72 13.20
CA GLN A 27 -1.00 -23.37 12.19
C GLN A 27 0.04 -22.44 11.58
N TYR A 28 -0.33 -21.18 11.33
CA TYR A 28 0.50 -20.15 10.70
C TYR A 28 0.53 -18.90 11.56
N PRO A 29 1.49 -18.81 12.53
CA PRO A 29 1.61 -17.68 13.42
C PRO A 29 1.71 -16.37 12.63
N SER A 30 0.75 -15.48 12.86
CA SER A 30 0.65 -14.18 12.19
C SER A 30 0.16 -13.13 13.16
N THR A 31 0.62 -11.89 12.96
CA THR A 31 0.17 -10.74 13.76
C THR A 31 -1.24 -10.32 13.38
N ASP A 32 -1.92 -9.64 14.29
CA ASP A 32 -3.16 -8.95 13.94
C ASP A 32 -2.92 -7.93 12.83
N PHE A 33 -3.79 -7.95 11.82
CA PHE A 33 -3.76 -7.00 10.72
C PHE A 33 -4.28 -5.65 11.20
N MET A 34 -3.42 -4.64 11.19
CA MET A 34 -3.72 -3.27 11.61
C MET A 34 -4.15 -2.45 10.40
N TYR A 35 -5.25 -1.70 10.54
CA TYR A 35 -5.72 -0.80 9.49
C TYR A 35 -6.50 0.35 10.10
N THR A 36 -6.49 1.49 9.42
CA THR A 36 -7.23 2.69 9.78
C THR A 36 -8.68 2.64 9.27
N GLU A 37 -9.57 3.43 9.88
CA GLU A 37 -10.98 3.50 9.46
C GLU A 37 -11.15 4.10 8.04
N GLU A 38 -10.29 5.05 7.70
CA GLU A 38 -10.17 5.59 6.34
C GLU A 38 -8.87 5.07 5.70
N PRO A 39 -8.88 4.71 4.41
CA PRO A 39 -7.70 4.16 3.74
C PRO A 39 -6.61 5.22 3.67
N LEU A 40 -5.41 4.87 4.14
CA LEU A 40 -4.24 5.73 3.98
C LEU A 40 -3.88 5.80 2.49
N ILE A 41 -3.83 7.00 1.93
CA ILE A 41 -3.41 7.23 0.53
C ILE A 41 -2.11 8.01 0.57
N LEU A 42 -1.04 7.40 0.08
CA LEU A 42 0.28 8.00 -0.06
C LEU A 42 0.54 8.26 -1.54
N LYS A 43 1.24 9.35 -1.85
CA LYS A 43 1.72 9.59 -3.22
C LYS A 43 3.03 8.82 -3.43
N TYR A 44 3.26 8.37 -4.67
CA TYR A 44 4.50 7.70 -5.06
C TYR A 44 5.75 8.48 -4.62
N GLN A 45 5.77 9.79 -4.88
CA GLN A 45 6.87 10.68 -4.47
C GLN A 45 7.14 10.63 -2.96
N THR A 46 6.09 10.68 -2.14
CA THR A 46 6.22 10.57 -0.68
C THR A 46 6.76 9.19 -0.26
N GLY A 47 6.39 8.13 -0.97
CA GLY A 47 6.96 6.80 -0.76
C GLY A 47 8.46 6.75 -1.09
N ILE A 48 8.88 7.38 -2.17
CA ILE A 48 10.30 7.50 -2.54
C ILE A 48 11.09 8.32 -1.53
N GLU A 49 10.54 9.45 -1.07
CA GLU A 49 11.15 10.25 0.01
C GLU A 49 11.37 9.41 1.27
N MET A 50 10.38 8.61 1.68
CA MET A 50 10.50 7.71 2.84
C MET A 50 11.58 6.63 2.64
N LEU A 51 11.75 6.12 1.43
CA LEU A 51 12.82 5.14 1.13
C LEU A 51 14.21 5.80 1.12
N ASN A 52 14.31 7.00 0.56
CA ASN A 52 15.55 7.78 0.52
C ASN A 52 16.01 8.17 1.93
N GLU A 53 15.09 8.50 2.84
CA GLU A 53 15.40 8.79 4.26
C GLU A 53 16.11 7.63 4.98
N VAL A 54 15.87 6.39 4.53
CA VAL A 54 16.46 5.16 5.10
C VAL A 54 17.72 4.74 4.34
N GLY A 55 18.14 5.52 3.35
CA GLY A 55 19.35 5.30 2.55
C GLY A 55 19.14 4.39 1.35
N ILE A 56 17.90 4.14 0.92
CA ILE A 56 17.61 3.45 -0.34
C ILE A 56 17.36 4.50 -1.42
N GLU A 57 18.33 4.70 -2.30
CA GLU A 57 18.18 5.55 -3.48
C GLU A 57 17.36 4.82 -4.54
N VAL A 58 16.11 5.25 -4.72
CA VAL A 58 15.23 4.81 -5.81
C VAL A 58 15.01 6.00 -6.74
N GLY A 59 15.14 5.80 -8.05
CA GLY A 59 14.86 6.86 -9.00
C GLY A 59 13.37 7.25 -9.00
N ASP A 60 13.09 8.55 -9.11
CA ASP A 60 11.72 9.11 -9.07
C ASP A 60 10.75 8.53 -10.12
N LEU A 61 11.28 7.90 -11.16
CA LEU A 61 10.54 7.33 -12.30
C LEU A 61 10.78 5.83 -12.49
N GLU A 62 11.46 5.20 -11.55
CA GLU A 62 11.67 3.75 -11.57
C GLU A 62 10.46 3.03 -10.99
N ASP A 63 10.37 1.71 -11.19
CA ASP A 63 9.35 0.91 -10.53
C ASP A 63 9.87 0.43 -9.17
N LEU A 64 8.97 0.26 -8.21
CA LEU A 64 9.36 -0.29 -6.91
C LEU A 64 9.64 -1.79 -7.06
N SER A 65 10.80 -2.21 -6.58
CA SER A 65 11.10 -3.64 -6.46
C SER A 65 10.38 -4.23 -5.25
N THR A 66 10.06 -5.54 -5.28
CA THR A 66 9.40 -6.22 -4.14
C THR A 66 10.11 -6.03 -2.78
N PRO A 67 11.46 -6.00 -2.71
CA PRO A 67 12.16 -5.64 -1.47
C PRO A 67 11.87 -4.22 -0.98
N ASN A 68 11.78 -3.25 -1.91
CA ASN A 68 11.51 -1.85 -1.59
C ASN A 68 10.05 -1.65 -1.17
N GLU A 69 9.10 -2.32 -1.82
CA GLU A 69 7.68 -2.32 -1.39
C GLU A 69 7.53 -2.86 0.04
N LYS A 70 8.20 -3.98 0.35
CA LYS A 70 8.20 -4.55 1.70
C LYS A 70 8.84 -3.63 2.73
N LEU A 71 9.88 -2.88 2.36
CA LEU A 71 10.52 -1.93 3.26
C LEU A 71 9.64 -0.69 3.47
N LEU A 72 9.05 -0.15 2.40
CA LEU A 72 8.09 0.95 2.48
C LEU A 72 6.90 0.57 3.37
N GLY A 73 6.36 -0.64 3.21
CA GLY A 73 5.28 -1.14 4.07
C GLY A 73 5.66 -1.16 5.56
N LYS A 74 6.91 -1.53 5.90
CA LYS A 74 7.40 -1.43 7.28
C LYS A 74 7.48 0.01 7.77
N LEU A 75 8.00 0.93 6.94
CA LEU A 75 8.10 2.35 7.30
C LEU A 75 6.72 2.98 7.50
N VAL A 76 5.75 2.62 6.66
CA VAL A 76 4.36 3.05 6.77
C VAL A 76 3.74 2.48 8.04
N ARG A 77 3.98 1.20 8.36
CA ARG A 77 3.53 0.58 9.60
C ARG A 77 4.11 1.28 10.83
N ASP A 78 5.39 1.60 10.83
CA ASP A 78 6.04 2.26 11.96
C ASP A 78 5.54 3.70 12.16
N LYS A 79 5.28 4.43 11.05
CA LYS A 79 4.87 5.84 11.07
C LYS A 79 3.37 6.06 11.27
N TYR A 80 2.54 5.22 10.64
CA TYR A 80 1.08 5.38 10.58
C TYR A 80 0.31 4.25 11.27
N GLN A 81 1.00 3.25 11.84
CA GLN A 81 0.39 2.12 12.56
C GLN A 81 -0.67 1.38 11.73
N THR A 82 -0.45 1.27 10.43
CA THR A 82 -1.33 0.59 9.48
C THR A 82 -0.53 -0.37 8.61
N ASP A 83 -1.04 -1.58 8.43
CA ASP A 83 -0.54 -2.55 7.46
C ASP A 83 -1.18 -2.32 6.07
N PHE A 84 -2.28 -1.56 6.00
CA PHE A 84 -2.99 -1.27 4.76
C PHE A 84 -2.79 0.18 4.32
N TYR A 85 -2.32 0.37 3.09
CA TYR A 85 -2.23 1.68 2.44
C TYR A 85 -2.38 1.58 0.93
N ILE A 86 -2.60 2.73 0.30
CA ILE A 86 -2.78 2.88 -1.15
C ILE A 86 -1.69 3.82 -1.63
N LEU A 87 -0.92 3.40 -2.63
CA LEU A 87 0.06 4.26 -3.30
C LEU A 87 -0.55 4.81 -4.59
N ASP A 88 -0.68 6.13 -4.69
CA ASP A 88 -1.26 6.87 -5.82
C ASP A 88 -0.17 7.59 -6.62
N LYS A 89 -0.48 7.98 -7.87
CA LYS A 89 0.39 8.76 -8.76
C LYS A 89 1.69 8.06 -9.14
N TYR A 90 1.61 6.83 -9.65
CA TYR A 90 2.80 6.14 -10.18
C TYR A 90 3.35 6.80 -11.46
N PRO A 91 4.65 6.58 -11.77
CA PRO A 91 5.23 7.03 -13.03
C PRO A 91 4.53 6.37 -14.23
N LEU A 92 4.18 7.14 -15.26
CA LEU A 92 3.51 6.62 -16.45
C LEU A 92 4.39 5.62 -17.23
N LYS A 93 5.70 5.84 -17.23
CA LYS A 93 6.69 5.04 -17.98
C LYS A 93 6.70 3.56 -17.60
N VAL A 94 6.37 3.23 -16.35
CA VAL A 94 6.40 1.85 -15.83
C VAL A 94 5.03 1.17 -15.91
N ARG A 95 4.00 1.88 -16.39
CA ARG A 95 2.63 1.37 -16.45
C ARG A 95 2.23 0.94 -17.87
N PRO A 96 1.25 0.03 -17.99
CA PRO A 96 0.72 -0.40 -19.28
C PRO A 96 0.14 0.76 -20.10
N PHE A 97 0.09 0.59 -21.42
CA PHE A 97 -0.32 1.63 -22.38
C PHE A 97 -1.74 2.18 -22.18
N TYR A 98 -2.62 1.44 -21.48
CA TYR A 98 -4.00 1.84 -21.23
C TYR A 98 -4.17 2.74 -19.99
N THR A 99 -3.08 3.05 -19.27
CA THR A 99 -3.16 3.88 -18.08
C THR A 99 -3.33 5.36 -18.46
N MET A 100 -4.35 6.00 -17.88
CA MET A 100 -4.64 7.41 -18.13
C MET A 100 -3.54 8.31 -17.51
N PRO A 101 -2.92 9.22 -18.28
CA PRO A 101 -1.95 10.17 -17.73
C PRO A 101 -2.64 11.16 -16.79
N ASP A 102 -1.88 11.71 -15.84
CA ASP A 102 -2.37 12.77 -14.97
C ASP A 102 -2.55 14.07 -15.78
N PRO A 103 -3.70 14.77 -15.66
CA PRO A 103 -3.94 16.01 -16.38
C PRO A 103 -3.06 17.19 -15.93
N TYR A 104 -2.44 17.11 -14.74
CA TYR A 104 -1.58 18.17 -14.20
C TYR A 104 -0.08 17.87 -14.37
N ASP A 105 0.29 16.59 -14.45
CA ASP A 105 1.68 16.16 -14.64
C ASP A 105 1.76 14.90 -15.50
N TYR A 106 2.03 15.08 -16.79
CA TYR A 106 2.08 13.99 -17.78
C TYR A 106 3.15 12.92 -17.52
N VAL A 107 4.04 13.14 -16.55
CA VAL A 107 5.02 12.15 -16.11
C VAL A 107 4.39 11.07 -15.23
N PHE A 108 3.30 11.41 -14.52
CA PHE A 108 2.57 10.51 -13.64
C PHE A 108 1.22 10.08 -14.23
N CYS A 109 0.65 9.03 -13.65
CA CYS A 109 -0.60 8.45 -14.11
C CYS A 109 -1.67 8.40 -13.01
N LEU A 110 -2.94 8.35 -13.41
CA LEU A 110 -4.10 8.23 -12.51
C LEU A 110 -4.33 6.77 -12.11
N GLN A 111 -3.29 6.13 -11.57
CA GLN A 111 -3.34 4.74 -11.11
C GLN A 111 -3.08 4.64 -9.61
N ASN A 112 -3.98 3.92 -8.93
CA ASN A 112 -3.82 3.51 -7.54
C ASN A 112 -3.25 2.09 -7.49
N HIS A 113 -2.24 1.87 -6.64
CA HIS A 113 -1.74 0.55 -6.27
C HIS A 113 -2.12 0.26 -4.82
N LEU A 114 -2.62 -0.94 -4.54
CA LEU A 114 -3.05 -1.36 -3.20
C LEU A 114 -1.95 -2.20 -2.58
N GLU A 115 -1.49 -1.78 -1.41
CA GLU A 115 -0.39 -2.41 -0.68
C GLU A 115 -0.94 -3.06 0.60
N PHE A 116 -0.49 -4.29 0.88
CA PHE A 116 -0.97 -5.15 1.98
C PHE A 116 0.18 -5.74 2.79
#